data_AF-A0AAE2ZC80-F1
#
_entry.id   AF-A0AAE2ZC80-F1
#
_cell.length_a   1.000
_cell.length_b   1.000
_cell.length_c   1.000
_cell.angle_alpha   90.00
_cell.angle_beta   90.00
_cell.angle_gamma   90.00
#
_symmetry.space_group_name_H-M   'P 1'
#
loop_
_entity.id
_entity.type
_entity.pdbx_description
1 polymer ?
#
loop_
_entity_poly.entity_id
_entity_poly.type
_entity_poly.pdbx_seq_one_letter_code
_entity_poly.pdbx_strand_id
1 'polypeptide(L)'
;MKSQDILILLKIISMHIDLNRQNFDSDTFHLYESKVDWGDMFEGQDASGESSADFSLAHVDDDILVVVEDEWTEKGLKPSYNEESAIKSRFSVRNLEFLTGISKSQISLGLNRMYDVGLAKPDRRLAIPKVNTKALFDFIAFGIKYVFPAKEGELTRGIATSIAAPVLKGKLMTSGEFPLVWPDPRGKTKGFAIEPLHSNIIRAVQLDSRLYAMLALVDAVRIGRPREHNLSLEKLKIIFEEVK
;
A
#
# COMPACT_ATOMS: atom_id res chain seq x y z
N MET A 1 -4.92 -18.86 -0.56
CA MET A 1 -4.53 -17.43 -0.54
C MET A 1 -4.68 -16.93 0.89
N LYS A 2 -3.73 -16.14 1.39
CA LYS A 2 -3.77 -15.53 2.73
C LYS A 2 -4.01 -14.04 2.61
N SER A 3 -4.43 -13.39 3.69
CA SER A 3 -4.71 -11.96 3.65
C SER A 3 -3.46 -11.09 3.41
N GLN A 4 -2.30 -11.54 3.90
CA GLN A 4 -1.00 -10.93 3.60
C GLN A 4 -0.70 -10.90 2.09
N ASP A 5 -1.18 -11.88 1.33
CA ASP A 5 -0.93 -11.97 -0.12
C ASP A 5 -1.59 -10.78 -0.83
N ILE A 6 -2.80 -10.38 -0.41
CA ILE A 6 -3.50 -9.20 -0.97
C ILE A 6 -2.74 -7.91 -0.68
N LEU A 7 -2.26 -7.73 0.55
CA LEU A 7 -1.45 -6.57 0.92
C LEU A 7 -0.18 -6.47 0.07
N ILE A 8 0.51 -7.59 -0.13
CA ILE A 8 1.73 -7.65 -0.95
C ILE A 8 1.41 -7.32 -2.42
N LEU A 9 0.35 -7.88 -3.01
CA LEU A 9 -0.03 -7.60 -4.41
C LEU A 9 -0.36 -6.12 -4.62
N LEU A 10 -1.19 -5.53 -3.76
CA LEU A 10 -1.52 -4.11 -3.85
C LEU A 10 -0.29 -3.23 -3.66
N LYS A 11 0.64 -3.63 -2.78
CA LYS A 11 1.91 -2.91 -2.62
C LYS A 11 2.77 -2.98 -3.89
N ILE A 12 2.89 -4.15 -4.51
CA ILE A 12 3.63 -4.32 -5.76
C ILE A 12 3.01 -3.48 -6.88
N ILE A 13 1.67 -3.40 -6.95
CA ILE A 13 0.96 -2.51 -7.88
C ILE A 13 1.35 -1.05 -7.64
N SER A 14 1.26 -0.57 -6.39
CA SER A 14 1.66 0.81 -6.06
C SER A 14 3.09 1.13 -6.51
N MET A 15 4.02 0.20 -6.29
CA MET A 15 5.42 0.36 -6.69
C MET A 15 5.63 0.35 -8.21
N HIS A 16 4.83 -0.41 -8.97
CA HIS A 16 4.88 -0.35 -10.43
C HIS A 16 4.35 0.97 -10.96
N ILE A 17 3.29 1.52 -10.34
CA ILE A 17 2.79 2.85 -10.68
C ILE A 17 3.88 3.91 -10.43
N ASP A 18 4.62 3.84 -9.32
CA ASP A 18 5.78 4.71 -9.10
C ASP A 18 6.85 4.59 -10.17
N LEU A 19 7.16 3.35 -10.55
CA LEU A 19 8.17 3.09 -11.58
C LEU A 19 7.74 3.64 -12.94
N ASN A 20 6.45 3.53 -13.29
CA ASN A 20 5.90 4.07 -14.53
C ASN A 20 5.88 5.61 -14.51
N ARG A 21 5.60 6.23 -13.35
CA ARG A 21 5.59 7.70 -13.18
C ARG A 21 6.98 8.34 -13.31
N GLN A 22 8.06 7.61 -13.03
CA GLN A 22 9.43 8.10 -13.29
C GLN A 22 9.76 8.18 -14.80
N ASN A 23 8.87 7.71 -15.70
CA ASN A 23 9.10 7.63 -17.14
C ASN A 23 8.15 8.47 -18.03
N PHE A 24 7.13 9.18 -17.51
CA PHE A 24 6.15 9.93 -18.34
C PHE A 24 5.64 11.24 -17.70
N ASP A 25 5.34 12.21 -18.58
CA ASP A 25 5.03 13.64 -18.38
C ASP A 25 3.71 13.95 -17.62
N SER A 26 3.63 15.18 -17.06
CA SER A 26 2.83 15.62 -15.89
C SER A 26 1.32 15.80 -16.04
N ASP A 27 0.66 15.35 -17.11
CA ASP A 27 -0.66 15.90 -17.48
C ASP A 27 -1.90 15.03 -17.18
N THR A 28 -1.75 13.89 -16.48
CA THR A 28 -2.91 13.09 -15.99
C THR A 28 -3.19 13.23 -14.49
N PHE A 29 -2.58 14.23 -13.86
CA PHE A 29 -2.36 14.30 -12.41
C PHE A 29 -3.40 15.17 -11.71
N HIS A 30 -4.40 14.57 -11.05
CA HIS A 30 -5.11 15.21 -9.92
C HIS A 30 -6.01 14.27 -9.06
N LEU A 31 -6.04 12.95 -9.31
CA LEU A 31 -6.95 12.07 -8.55
C LEU A 31 -6.39 11.56 -7.21
N TYR A 32 -5.08 11.66 -6.95
CA TYR A 32 -4.44 10.95 -5.83
C TYR A 32 -3.40 11.77 -5.05
N GLU A 33 -3.28 13.07 -5.34
CA GLU A 33 -2.24 13.95 -4.78
C GLU A 33 -2.66 14.72 -3.53
N SER A 34 -3.83 14.46 -2.97
CA SER A 34 -4.03 14.83 -1.57
C SER A 34 -3.07 13.98 -0.74
N LYS A 35 -1.85 14.48 -0.51
CA LYS A 35 -0.90 13.94 0.45
C LYS A 35 -1.72 13.73 1.72
N VAL A 36 -1.92 12.47 2.09
CA VAL A 36 -2.65 12.15 3.32
C VAL A 36 -1.82 12.78 4.42
N ASP A 37 -2.36 13.81 5.05
CA ASP A 37 -1.73 14.41 6.21
C ASP A 37 -1.94 13.44 7.38
N TRP A 38 -0.96 12.57 7.56
CA TRP A 38 -0.95 11.60 8.65
C TRP A 38 -0.90 12.29 10.02
N GLY A 39 -0.36 13.51 10.11
CA GLY A 39 -0.43 14.33 11.32
C GLY A 39 -1.86 14.70 11.70
N ASP A 40 -2.72 14.94 10.72
CA ASP A 40 -4.15 15.17 10.91
C ASP A 40 -4.96 13.90 11.18
N MET A 41 -4.40 12.71 10.94
CA MET A 41 -5.05 11.43 11.22
C MET A 41 -4.74 10.86 12.61
N PHE A 42 -3.61 11.27 13.22
CA PHE A 42 -3.18 10.79 14.54
C PHE A 42 -3.20 11.90 15.61
N GLU A 43 -3.62 11.59 16.85
CA GLU A 43 -3.48 12.53 17.98
C GLU A 43 -1.98 12.81 18.25
N GLY A 44 -1.63 14.10 18.43
CA GLY A 44 -0.25 14.53 18.68
C GLY A 44 0.26 13.97 20.00
N GLN A 45 1.46 13.38 19.99
CA GLN A 45 2.14 12.90 21.18
C GLN A 45 3.47 13.66 21.33
N ASP A 46 3.48 14.66 22.21
CA ASP A 46 4.72 15.13 22.81
C ASP A 46 5.02 14.24 24.04
N ALA A 47 6.11 13.48 23.91
CA ALA A 47 6.96 12.82 24.90
C ALA A 47 6.44 12.53 26.33
N SER A 48 6.35 11.24 26.70
CA SER A 48 7.33 10.62 27.63
C SER A 48 7.00 9.16 27.95
N GLY A 49 8.01 8.30 27.79
CA GLY A 49 8.22 7.12 28.63
C GLY A 49 7.58 5.80 28.20
N GLU A 50 8.07 5.17 27.13
CA GLU A 50 8.91 3.97 27.24
C GLU A 50 9.22 3.35 25.85
N SER A 51 10.52 3.11 25.64
CA SER A 51 11.19 2.49 24.47
C SER A 51 11.13 3.24 23.14
N SER A 52 11.64 4.47 23.16
CA SER A 52 12.33 5.11 22.03
C SER A 52 13.65 4.38 21.69
N ALA A 53 13.53 3.15 21.19
CA ALA A 53 14.62 2.42 20.57
C ALA A 53 14.18 2.04 19.15
N ASP A 54 14.91 2.57 18.17
CA ASP A 54 14.81 2.37 16.73
C ASP A 54 13.54 2.86 16.02
N PHE A 55 13.20 4.13 16.27
CA PHE A 55 12.64 4.98 15.22
C PHE A 55 13.50 6.25 15.12
N SER A 56 14.78 6.07 14.79
CA SER A 56 15.45 7.14 14.06
C SER A 56 14.66 7.30 12.77
N LEU A 57 13.88 8.38 12.71
CA LEU A 57 13.73 9.11 11.46
C LEU A 57 15.16 9.46 11.05
N ALA A 58 15.82 8.52 10.36
CA ALA A 58 16.80 8.92 9.37
C ALA A 58 16.07 10.00 8.60
N HIS A 59 16.61 11.21 8.71
CA HIS A 59 16.28 12.26 7.77
C HIS A 59 16.19 11.55 6.42
N VAL A 60 15.06 11.70 5.75
CA VAL A 60 15.12 11.68 4.30
C VAL A 60 16.00 12.88 4.04
N ASP A 61 17.32 12.67 4.06
CA ASP A 61 18.25 13.62 3.54
C ASP A 61 17.69 13.89 2.15
N ASP A 62 17.48 15.17 1.86
CA ASP A 62 17.36 15.69 0.52
C ASP A 62 18.67 15.45 -0.28
N ASP A 63 19.35 14.33 -0.05
CA ASP A 63 20.45 13.77 -0.84
C ASP A 63 19.88 12.92 -1.97
N ILE A 64 18.98 13.57 -2.69
CA ILE A 64 19.09 13.67 -4.13
C ILE A 64 20.51 14.22 -4.41
N LEU A 65 21.38 13.39 -4.98
CA LEU A 65 22.74 13.74 -5.46
C LEU A 65 23.77 14.15 -4.38
N VAL A 66 24.28 13.19 -3.61
CA VAL A 66 25.67 13.30 -3.12
C VAL A 66 26.59 12.55 -4.08
N VAL A 67 27.27 13.34 -4.92
CA VAL A 67 28.53 12.93 -5.56
C VAL A 67 29.52 12.68 -4.43
N VAL A 68 29.79 11.41 -4.13
CA VAL A 68 30.91 11.03 -3.26
C VAL A 68 32.18 10.99 -4.12
N GLU A 69 32.85 12.15 -4.26
CA GLU A 69 34.32 12.23 -4.34
C GLU A 69 34.82 12.03 -2.88
N ASP A 70 35.80 11.22 -2.50
CA ASP A 70 36.83 10.39 -3.11
C ASP A 70 37.23 9.33 -2.06
N GLU A 71 37.65 8.13 -2.47
CA GLU A 71 38.98 7.57 -2.15
C GLU A 71 39.08 6.11 -2.61
N TRP A 72 40.03 5.90 -3.50
CA TRP A 72 40.30 4.66 -4.18
C TRP A 72 40.99 3.66 -3.25
N THR A 73 40.45 2.46 -3.10
CA THR A 73 41.23 1.31 -2.65
C THR A 73 41.42 0.32 -3.81
N GLU A 74 42.69 0.06 -4.07
CA GLU A 74 43.23 -0.75 -5.16
C GLU A 74 42.63 -2.17 -5.18
N LYS A 75 41.68 -2.42 -6.08
CA LYS A 75 41.56 -3.62 -6.95
C LYS A 75 40.20 -3.66 -7.66
N GLY A 76 40.14 -3.02 -8.82
CA GLY A 76 39.68 -3.70 -10.04
C GLY A 76 38.21 -4.08 -10.24
N LEU A 77 37.23 -3.64 -9.45
CA LEU A 77 35.82 -3.71 -9.86
C LEU A 77 35.01 -2.50 -9.34
N LYS A 78 34.58 -1.63 -10.25
CA LYS A 78 33.53 -0.64 -9.96
C LYS A 78 32.19 -1.38 -9.96
N PRO A 79 31.30 -1.23 -8.95
CA PRO A 79 29.90 -1.54 -9.15
C PRO A 79 29.38 -0.53 -10.19
N SER A 80 29.25 -0.97 -11.44
CA SER A 80 28.37 -0.27 -12.38
C SER A 80 26.97 -0.43 -11.81
N TYR A 81 26.50 0.58 -11.10
CA TYR A 81 25.12 0.63 -10.63
C TYR A 81 24.22 0.80 -11.85
N ASN A 82 23.85 -0.32 -12.47
CA ASN A 82 22.91 -0.33 -13.57
C ASN A 82 21.52 0.02 -13.02
N GLU A 83 20.77 0.86 -13.71
CA GLU A 83 19.37 1.20 -13.40
C GLU A 83 18.52 -0.06 -13.15
N GLU A 84 18.80 -1.15 -13.86
CA GLU A 84 18.13 -2.44 -13.63
C GLU A 84 18.37 -3.00 -12.22
N SER A 85 19.58 -2.84 -11.67
CA SER A 85 19.94 -3.27 -10.32
C SER A 85 19.22 -2.41 -9.27
N ALA A 86 19.08 -1.11 -9.54
CA ALA A 86 18.31 -0.18 -8.71
C ALA A 86 16.85 -0.62 -8.60
N ILE A 87 16.23 -0.90 -9.75
CA ILE A 87 14.83 -1.33 -9.82
C ILE A 87 14.66 -2.69 -9.13
N LYS A 88 15.55 -3.66 -9.38
CA LYS A 88 15.52 -4.96 -8.70
C LYS A 88 15.63 -4.83 -7.18
N SER A 89 16.48 -3.93 -6.68
CA SER A 89 16.61 -3.66 -5.24
C SER A 89 15.30 -3.14 -4.63
N ARG A 90 14.59 -2.25 -5.34
CA ARG A 90 13.28 -1.73 -4.92
C ARG A 90 12.23 -2.83 -4.77
N PHE A 91 12.21 -3.84 -5.64
CA PHE A 91 11.28 -4.97 -5.54
C PHE A 91 11.82 -6.17 -4.74
N SER A 92 12.96 -6.01 -4.07
CA SER A 92 13.54 -7.09 -3.27
C SER A 92 12.64 -7.46 -2.09
N VAL A 93 12.73 -8.72 -1.65
CA VAL A 93 12.01 -9.23 -0.47
C VAL A 93 12.34 -8.40 0.78
N ARG A 94 13.59 -7.91 0.89
CA ARG A 94 14.02 -7.03 1.99
C ARG A 94 13.29 -5.70 1.97
N ASN A 95 13.14 -5.09 0.80
CA ASN A 95 12.44 -3.81 0.70
C ASN A 95 10.93 -3.97 0.91
N LEU A 96 10.33 -5.05 0.40
CA LEU A 96 8.93 -5.37 0.65
C LEU A 96 8.65 -5.59 2.14
N GLU A 97 9.57 -6.21 2.90
CA GLU A 97 9.45 -6.34 4.35
C GLU A 97 9.45 -4.97 5.03
N PHE A 98 10.38 -4.09 4.66
CA PHE A 98 10.43 -2.74 5.21
C PHE A 98 9.13 -1.97 4.96
N LEU A 99 8.60 -2.05 3.74
CA LEU A 99 7.41 -1.28 3.33
C LEU A 99 6.08 -1.85 3.86
N THR A 100 5.99 -3.17 4.09
CA THR A 100 4.73 -3.83 4.50
C THR A 100 4.74 -4.29 5.95
N GLY A 101 5.91 -4.37 6.59
CA GLY A 101 6.10 -5.00 7.90
C GLY A 101 5.93 -6.52 7.91
N ILE A 102 5.70 -7.17 6.76
CA ILE A 102 5.57 -8.63 6.67
C ILE A 102 6.98 -9.24 6.60
N SER A 103 7.24 -10.31 7.35
CA SER A 103 8.57 -10.92 7.37
C SER A 103 9.02 -11.46 6.00
N LYS A 104 10.34 -11.45 5.75
CA LYS A 104 10.92 -11.96 4.48
C LYS A 104 10.42 -13.36 4.11
N SER A 105 10.31 -14.26 5.09
CA SER A 105 9.86 -15.63 4.86
C SER A 105 8.39 -15.68 4.43
N GLN A 106 7.51 -14.89 5.05
CA GLN A 106 6.10 -14.80 4.66
C GLN A 106 5.93 -14.15 3.28
N ILE A 107 6.75 -13.15 2.95
CA ILE A 107 6.76 -12.55 1.60
C ILE A 107 7.19 -13.57 0.56
N SER A 108 8.30 -14.28 0.78
CA SER A 108 8.81 -15.28 -0.16
C SER A 108 7.80 -16.42 -0.39
N LEU A 109 7.23 -16.95 0.69
CA LEU A 109 6.17 -17.97 0.60
C LEU A 109 4.90 -17.44 -0.06
N GLY A 110 4.54 -16.18 0.20
CA GLY A 110 3.41 -15.50 -0.44
C GLY A 110 3.63 -15.36 -1.95
N LEU A 111 4.79 -14.87 -2.38
CA LEU A 111 5.16 -14.71 -3.79
C LEU A 111 5.07 -16.03 -4.55
N ASN A 112 5.66 -17.11 -4.01
CA ASN A 112 5.56 -18.43 -4.62
C ASN A 112 4.10 -18.88 -4.76
N ARG A 113 3.30 -18.76 -3.69
CA ARG A 113 1.87 -19.09 -3.73
C ARG A 113 1.11 -18.29 -4.79
N MET A 114 1.44 -17.01 -4.94
CA MET A 114 0.81 -16.11 -5.91
C MET A 114 1.23 -16.38 -7.35
N TYR A 115 2.47 -16.84 -7.56
CA TYR A 115 2.95 -17.33 -8.85
C TYR A 115 2.25 -18.63 -9.24
N ASP A 116 2.12 -19.57 -8.31
CA ASP A 116 1.47 -20.87 -8.56
C ASP A 116 0.01 -20.71 -9.01
N VAL A 117 -0.72 -19.74 -8.43
CA VAL A 117 -2.13 -19.46 -8.79
C VAL A 117 -2.30 -18.43 -9.91
N GLY A 118 -1.20 -17.91 -10.48
CA GLY A 118 -1.22 -16.96 -11.60
C GLY A 118 -1.69 -15.54 -11.25
N LEU A 119 -1.69 -15.16 -9.97
CA LEU A 119 -1.96 -13.79 -9.52
C LEU A 119 -0.77 -12.85 -9.68
N ALA A 120 0.44 -13.39 -9.71
CA ALA A 120 1.64 -12.65 -10.03
C ALA A 120 2.52 -13.50 -10.95
N LYS A 121 3.52 -12.87 -11.57
CA LYS A 121 4.57 -13.54 -12.32
C LYS A 121 5.85 -12.70 -12.28
N PRO A 122 7.05 -13.30 -12.32
CA PRO A 122 8.25 -12.52 -12.54
C PRO A 122 8.19 -11.86 -13.92
N ASP A 123 8.53 -10.57 -13.98
CA ASP A 123 8.68 -9.84 -15.22
C ASP A 123 9.77 -10.46 -16.09
N ARG A 124 9.56 -10.49 -17.42
CA ARG A 124 10.48 -11.18 -18.35
C ARG A 124 11.84 -10.50 -18.45
N ARG A 125 11.92 -9.19 -18.26
CA ARG A 125 13.16 -8.42 -18.42
C ARG A 125 13.90 -8.31 -17.10
N LEU A 126 13.21 -7.82 -16.07
CA LEU A 126 13.85 -7.47 -14.80
C LEU A 126 13.75 -8.56 -13.73
N ALA A 127 13.00 -9.65 -13.97
CA ALA A 127 12.71 -10.70 -12.98
C ALA A 127 12.09 -10.18 -11.66
N ILE A 128 11.50 -8.99 -11.70
CA ILE A 128 10.76 -8.40 -10.57
C ILE A 128 9.34 -8.95 -10.52
N PRO A 129 8.72 -9.11 -9.34
CA PRO A 129 7.34 -9.56 -9.22
C PRO A 129 6.38 -8.58 -9.92
N LYS A 130 5.65 -9.02 -10.95
CA LYS A 130 4.59 -8.25 -11.62
C LYS A 130 3.22 -8.89 -11.36
N VAL A 131 2.25 -8.08 -10.93
CA VAL A 131 0.90 -8.55 -10.62
C VAL A 131 0.08 -8.75 -11.90
N ASN A 132 -0.69 -9.83 -11.95
CA ASN A 132 -1.75 -10.01 -12.93
C ASN A 132 -2.96 -9.19 -12.49
N THR A 133 -2.97 -7.91 -12.86
CA THR A 133 -4.00 -6.95 -12.41
C THR A 133 -5.41 -7.38 -12.78
N LYS A 134 -5.60 -8.03 -13.94
CA LYS A 134 -6.90 -8.59 -14.34
C LYS A 134 -7.37 -9.68 -13.38
N ALA A 135 -6.50 -10.67 -13.10
CA ALA A 135 -6.88 -11.78 -12.20
C ALA A 135 -7.10 -11.31 -10.76
N LEU A 136 -6.30 -10.36 -10.27
CA LEU A 136 -6.51 -9.75 -8.96
C LEU A 136 -7.81 -8.95 -8.92
N PHE A 137 -8.12 -8.19 -9.97
CA PHE A 137 -9.37 -7.44 -10.07
C PHE A 137 -10.59 -8.37 -10.03
N ASP A 138 -10.58 -9.44 -10.84
CA ASP A 138 -11.65 -10.44 -10.86
C ASP A 138 -11.81 -11.09 -9.47
N PHE A 139 -10.70 -11.39 -8.78
CA PHE A 139 -10.73 -11.89 -7.41
C PHE A 139 -11.32 -10.87 -6.42
N ILE A 140 -10.94 -9.59 -6.50
CA ILE A 140 -11.49 -8.54 -5.64
C ILE A 140 -12.99 -8.36 -5.91
N ALA A 141 -13.40 -8.31 -7.18
CA ALA A 141 -14.80 -8.10 -7.56
C ALA A 141 -15.75 -9.21 -7.09
N PHE A 142 -15.29 -10.47 -7.13
CA PHE A 142 -16.19 -11.61 -6.93
C PHE A 142 -15.85 -12.48 -5.71
N GLY A 143 -14.59 -12.50 -5.28
CA GLY A 143 -14.09 -13.43 -4.27
C GLY A 143 -13.84 -12.83 -2.89
N ILE A 144 -13.34 -11.58 -2.82
CA ILE A 144 -12.75 -11.04 -1.57
C ILE A 144 -13.71 -11.02 -0.39
N LYS A 145 -14.98 -10.69 -0.62
CA LYS A 145 -16.01 -10.62 0.42
C LYS A 145 -16.35 -11.99 1.04
N TYR A 146 -16.09 -13.08 0.32
CA TYR A 146 -16.35 -14.44 0.79
C TYR A 146 -15.11 -15.07 1.43
N VAL A 147 -13.93 -14.78 0.89
CA VAL A 147 -12.65 -15.33 1.40
C VAL A 147 -12.18 -14.58 2.64
N PHE A 148 -12.40 -13.26 2.67
CA PHE A 148 -12.01 -12.38 3.78
C PHE A 148 -13.20 -11.52 4.22
N PRO A 149 -14.27 -12.14 4.78
CA PRO A 149 -15.47 -11.41 5.15
C PRO A 149 -15.14 -10.32 6.16
N ALA A 150 -15.76 -9.16 5.98
CA ALA A 150 -15.71 -8.06 6.92
C ALA A 150 -17.08 -7.88 7.58
N LYS A 151 -17.08 -7.45 8.84
CA LYS A 151 -18.28 -7.11 9.59
C LYS A 151 -18.03 -5.81 10.34
N GLU A 152 -19.10 -5.04 10.53
CA GLU A 152 -19.09 -3.89 11.41
C GLU A 152 -18.96 -4.40 12.84
N GLY A 153 -17.95 -3.89 13.53
CA GLY A 153 -17.69 -4.14 14.94
C GLY A 153 -18.18 -2.99 15.81
N GLU A 154 -17.59 -2.88 16.99
CA GLU A 154 -17.95 -1.85 17.97
C GLU A 154 -17.52 -0.45 17.52
N LEU A 155 -18.17 0.56 18.10
CA LEU A 155 -17.82 1.96 17.87
C LEU A 155 -16.48 2.27 18.57
N THR A 156 -15.47 2.61 17.80
CA THR A 156 -14.10 2.83 18.29
C THR A 156 -13.45 4.03 17.60
N ARG A 157 -12.19 4.30 17.93
CA ARG A 157 -11.32 5.25 17.24
C ARG A 157 -10.36 4.54 16.31
N GLY A 158 -10.00 5.19 15.22
CA GLY A 158 -9.11 4.61 14.22
C GLY A 158 -8.89 5.46 12.99
N ILE A 159 -8.40 4.81 11.95
CA ILE A 159 -8.14 5.40 10.64
C ILE A 159 -9.34 5.10 9.75
N ALA A 160 -9.97 6.13 9.18
CA ALA A 160 -11.11 5.96 8.28
C ALA A 160 -10.76 5.01 7.11
N THR A 161 -11.67 4.13 6.73
CA THR A 161 -11.51 3.23 5.57
C THR A 161 -12.81 3.20 4.76
N SER A 162 -12.88 2.35 3.74
CA SER A 162 -13.99 2.30 2.79
C SER A 162 -14.18 3.68 2.13
N ILE A 163 -15.41 4.03 1.77
CA ILE A 163 -15.79 5.30 1.16
C ILE A 163 -15.47 6.51 2.05
N ALA A 164 -15.30 6.32 3.35
CA ALA A 164 -14.97 7.38 4.30
C ALA A 164 -13.48 7.72 4.35
N ALA A 165 -12.61 6.94 3.69
CA ALA A 165 -11.19 7.25 3.60
C ALA A 165 -10.99 8.65 3.00
N PRO A 166 -10.10 9.51 3.54
CA PRO A 166 -9.95 10.90 3.07
C PRO A 166 -9.56 11.01 1.60
N VAL A 167 -8.81 10.02 1.09
CA VAL A 167 -8.46 9.89 -0.34
C VAL A 167 -9.68 9.67 -1.25
N LEU A 168 -10.83 9.32 -0.69
CA LEU A 168 -12.11 9.11 -1.40
C LEU A 168 -13.20 10.11 -0.97
N LYS A 169 -12.88 11.07 -0.10
CA LYS A 169 -13.82 12.05 0.44
C LYS A 169 -14.48 12.87 -0.67
N GLY A 170 -15.80 13.05 -0.57
CA GLY A 170 -16.58 13.84 -1.54
C GLY A 170 -17.00 13.11 -2.82
N LYS A 171 -16.66 11.82 -2.98
CA LYS A 171 -17.12 11.01 -4.13
C LYS A 171 -18.50 10.36 -3.91
N LEU A 172 -18.90 10.14 -2.66
CA LEU A 172 -20.24 9.71 -2.26
C LEU A 172 -20.58 10.35 -0.92
N MET A 173 -21.87 10.60 -0.68
CA MET A 173 -22.36 10.96 0.65
C MET A 173 -22.48 9.69 1.50
N THR A 174 -21.68 9.60 2.57
CA THR A 174 -21.88 8.58 3.61
C THR A 174 -23.27 8.77 4.21
N SER A 175 -24.13 7.76 4.08
CA SER A 175 -25.51 7.84 4.60
C SER A 175 -25.62 7.45 6.08
N GLY A 176 -24.50 7.17 6.74
CA GLY A 176 -24.43 6.77 8.16
C GLY A 176 -23.85 7.88 9.04
N GLU A 177 -24.23 7.88 10.32
CA GLU A 177 -23.75 8.83 11.33
C GLU A 177 -22.24 8.66 11.60
N PHE A 178 -21.74 7.42 11.51
CA PHE A 178 -20.35 7.08 11.76
C PHE A 178 -19.71 6.34 10.57
N PRO A 179 -18.47 6.71 10.16
CA PRO A 179 -17.73 6.00 9.13
C PRO A 179 -17.21 4.64 9.62
N LEU A 180 -16.69 3.83 8.69
CA LEU A 180 -15.90 2.65 9.02
C LEU A 180 -14.45 3.04 9.30
N VAL A 181 -13.83 2.42 10.30
CA VAL A 181 -12.44 2.68 10.69
C VAL A 181 -11.67 1.40 10.92
N TRP A 182 -10.40 1.36 10.51
CA TRP A 182 -9.44 0.39 11.05
C TRP A 182 -9.10 0.81 12.47
N PRO A 183 -9.35 -0.03 13.49
CA PRO A 183 -9.08 0.32 14.88
C PRO A 183 -7.59 0.65 15.08
N ASP A 184 -7.32 1.87 15.55
CA ASP A 184 -5.99 2.28 16.00
C ASP A 184 -6.19 3.30 17.14
N PRO A 185 -5.63 3.06 18.34
CA PRO A 185 -5.76 3.99 19.46
C PRO A 185 -5.29 5.41 19.17
N ARG A 186 -4.34 5.57 18.23
CA ARG A 186 -3.80 6.87 17.82
C ARG A 186 -4.72 7.59 16.85
N GLY A 187 -5.68 6.90 16.22
CA GLY A 187 -6.53 7.43 15.17
C GLY A 187 -7.54 8.46 15.67
N LYS A 188 -7.69 9.57 14.94
CA LYS A 188 -8.61 10.68 15.27
C LYS A 188 -10.06 10.43 14.85
N THR A 189 -10.33 9.46 13.96
CA THR A 189 -11.68 9.24 13.44
C THR A 189 -12.45 8.28 14.35
N LYS A 190 -13.62 8.71 14.83
CA LYS A 190 -14.57 7.83 15.53
C LYS A 190 -15.47 7.14 14.50
N GLY A 191 -15.56 5.82 14.57
CA GLY A 191 -16.28 5.02 13.58
C GLY A 191 -16.53 3.58 14.01
N PHE A 192 -17.31 2.85 13.24
CA PHE A 192 -17.48 1.41 13.45
C PHE A 192 -16.21 0.68 13.04
N ALA A 193 -15.71 -0.17 13.94
CA ALA A 193 -14.54 -1.00 13.67
C ALA A 193 -14.79 -1.91 12.48
N ILE A 194 -13.79 -2.07 11.62
CA ILE A 194 -13.74 -3.13 10.62
C ILE A 194 -12.41 -3.86 10.75
N GLU A 195 -12.45 -5.18 10.74
CA GLU A 195 -11.25 -6.00 10.77
C GLU A 195 -10.40 -5.73 9.50
N PRO A 196 -9.18 -5.18 9.66
CA PRO A 196 -8.29 -4.94 8.53
C PRO A 196 -7.94 -6.29 7.88
N LEU A 197 -7.73 -6.32 6.56
CA LEU A 197 -7.32 -7.57 5.89
C LEU A 197 -6.07 -8.17 6.56
N HIS A 198 -5.15 -7.33 7.03
CA HIS A 198 -3.93 -7.77 7.69
C HIS A 198 -3.54 -6.81 8.81
N SER A 199 -3.00 -7.32 9.91
CA SER A 199 -2.60 -6.53 11.09
C SER A 199 -1.61 -5.39 10.76
N ASN A 200 -0.72 -5.62 9.79
CA ASN A 200 0.27 -4.62 9.38
C ASN A 200 -0.24 -3.55 8.40
N ILE A 201 -1.53 -3.52 8.06
CA ILE A 201 -2.07 -2.53 7.10
C ILE A 201 -1.75 -1.11 7.55
N ILE A 202 -2.00 -0.78 8.82
CA ILE A 202 -1.80 0.56 9.36
C ILE A 202 -0.37 1.06 9.11
N ARG A 203 0.62 0.21 9.39
CA ARG A 203 2.03 0.53 9.14
C ARG A 203 2.30 0.72 7.64
N ALA A 204 1.77 -0.16 6.80
CA ALA A 204 2.03 -0.12 5.36
C ALA A 204 1.40 1.11 4.68
N VAL A 205 0.20 1.53 5.11
CA VAL A 205 -0.51 2.66 4.52
C VAL A 205 0.12 4.01 4.87
N GLN A 206 0.72 4.13 6.06
CA GLN A 206 1.43 5.36 6.47
C GLN A 206 2.57 5.72 5.50
N LEU A 207 3.19 4.72 4.88
CA LEU A 207 4.28 4.90 3.92
C LEU A 207 3.79 5.04 2.46
N ASP A 208 2.49 4.85 2.20
CA ASP A 208 1.96 4.76 0.83
C ASP A 208 0.47 5.11 0.76
N SER A 209 0.18 6.36 0.37
CA SER A 209 -1.19 6.88 0.23
C SER A 209 -2.01 6.20 -0.87
N ARG A 210 -1.38 5.63 -1.91
CA ARG A 210 -2.11 4.87 -2.95
C ARG A 210 -2.43 3.48 -2.47
N LEU A 211 -1.52 2.83 -1.74
CA LEU A 211 -1.84 1.58 -1.07
C LEU A 211 -3.02 1.76 -0.12
N TYR A 212 -3.03 2.87 0.63
CA TYR A 212 -4.17 3.25 1.46
C TYR A 212 -5.46 3.35 0.64
N ALA A 213 -5.45 4.08 -0.47
CA ALA A 213 -6.62 4.22 -1.34
C ALA A 213 -7.12 2.87 -1.88
N MET A 214 -6.21 2.01 -2.37
CA MET A 214 -6.58 0.68 -2.86
C MET A 214 -7.18 -0.20 -1.76
N LEU A 215 -6.60 -0.19 -0.56
CA LEU A 215 -7.13 -0.96 0.58
C LEU A 215 -8.49 -0.45 1.04
N ALA A 216 -8.69 0.88 1.07
CA ALA A 216 -9.99 1.46 1.36
C ALA A 216 -11.04 1.06 0.32
N LEU A 217 -10.71 1.09 -0.98
CA LEU A 217 -11.61 0.62 -2.04
C LEU A 217 -11.93 -0.88 -1.89
N VAL A 218 -10.95 -1.68 -1.50
CA VAL A 218 -11.16 -3.11 -1.23
C VAL A 218 -12.10 -3.31 -0.05
N ASP A 219 -11.99 -2.53 1.03
CA ASP A 219 -12.94 -2.61 2.14
C ASP A 219 -14.36 -2.21 1.71
N ALA A 220 -14.50 -1.20 0.86
CA ALA A 220 -15.79 -0.83 0.28
C ALA A 220 -16.40 -1.96 -0.58
N VAL A 221 -15.58 -2.81 -1.20
CA VAL A 221 -16.04 -4.04 -1.89
C VAL A 221 -16.40 -5.16 -0.89
N ARG A 222 -15.68 -5.27 0.23
CA ARG A 222 -15.91 -6.31 1.25
C ARG A 222 -17.22 -6.11 2.01
N ILE A 223 -17.56 -4.87 2.38
CA ILE A 223 -18.66 -4.57 3.30
C ILE A 223 -19.63 -3.48 2.79
N GLY A 224 -19.23 -2.71 1.78
CA GLY A 224 -20.02 -1.56 1.33
C GLY A 224 -21.35 -1.93 0.68
N ARG A 225 -22.24 -0.94 0.62
CA ARG A 225 -23.54 -1.06 -0.05
C ARG A 225 -23.36 -1.27 -1.56
N PRO A 226 -24.36 -1.78 -2.32
CA PRO A 226 -24.22 -2.04 -3.76
C PRO A 226 -23.68 -0.86 -4.59
N ARG A 227 -24.05 0.38 -4.24
CA ARG A 227 -23.53 1.59 -4.90
C ARG A 227 -22.04 1.81 -4.62
N GLU A 228 -21.63 1.64 -3.35
CA GLU A 228 -20.25 1.82 -2.88
C GLU A 228 -19.35 0.73 -3.48
N HIS A 229 -19.84 -0.51 -3.48
CA HIS A 229 -19.20 -1.65 -4.12
C HIS A 229 -18.90 -1.37 -5.60
N ASN A 230 -19.92 -0.99 -6.39
CA ASN A 230 -19.75 -0.78 -7.83
C ASN A 230 -18.82 0.40 -8.15
N LEU A 231 -18.95 1.52 -7.42
CA LEU A 231 -18.02 2.65 -7.58
C LEU A 231 -16.59 2.25 -7.23
N SER A 232 -16.41 1.42 -6.20
CA SER A 232 -15.08 1.00 -5.76
C SER A 232 -14.39 0.11 -6.79
N LEU A 233 -15.16 -0.76 -7.45
CA LEU A 233 -14.65 -1.55 -8.58
C LEU A 233 -14.28 -0.68 -9.77
N GLU A 234 -15.10 0.32 -10.11
CA GLU A 234 -14.76 1.26 -11.19
C GLU A 234 -13.43 1.98 -10.92
N LYS A 235 -13.24 2.49 -9.70
CA LYS A 235 -12.00 3.16 -9.29
C LYS A 235 -10.80 2.23 -9.26
N LEU A 236 -10.95 1.03 -8.69
CA LEU A 236 -9.87 0.04 -8.67
C LEU A 236 -9.42 -0.34 -10.08
N LYS A 237 -10.37 -0.44 -11.02
CA LYS A 237 -10.05 -0.73 -12.42
C LYS A 237 -9.18 0.35 -13.05
N ILE A 238 -9.50 1.63 -12.82
CA ILE A 238 -8.71 2.77 -13.30
C ILE A 238 -7.27 2.70 -12.75
N ILE A 239 -7.11 2.48 -11.44
CA ILE A 239 -5.78 2.38 -10.81
C ILE A 239 -4.99 1.21 -11.41
N PHE A 240 -5.63 0.06 -11.64
CA PHE A 240 -4.97 -1.13 -12.17
C PHE A 240 -4.59 -0.99 -13.66
N GLU A 241 -5.21 -0.07 -14.38
CA GLU A 241 -4.85 0.26 -15.76
C GLU A 241 -3.57 1.10 -15.84
N GLU A 242 -3.21 1.88 -14.80
CA GLU A 242 -1.93 2.64 -14.72
C GLU A 242 -0.68 1.73 -14.65
N VAL A 243 -0.85 0.45 -14.35
CA VAL A 243 0.25 -0.54 -14.24
C VAL A 243 0.62 -1.16 -15.60
N LYS A 244 -0.27 -1.06 -16.60
CA LYS A 244 -0.08 -1.72 -17.90
C LYS A 244 1.11 -1.14 -18.65
#